data_AF-A0A401HQ29-F1
#
_entry.id   AF-A0A401HQ29-F1
#
_cell.length_a   1.000
_cell.length_b   1.000
_cell.length_c   1.000
_cell.angle_alpha   90.00
_cell.angle_beta   90.00
_cell.angle_gamma   90.00
#
_symmetry.space_group_name_H-M   'P 1'
#
loop_
_entity.id
_entity.type
_entity.pdbx_description
1 polymer ?
#
loop_
_entity_poly.entity_id
_entity_poly.type
_entity_poly.pdbx_seq_one_letter_code
_entity_poly.pdbx_strand_id
1 'polypeptide(L)'
;MKIKPECAICIVRQVVDAVKEISKEEEVQFKLISSTLSCIKKVYGPDAVPAWMGTEVHRYLKKISGNRDPYRYLKDRANKLAIEYIKSIEESLKKYNYKPPLERLRYKIKLAIAGNVIDFGPYSTDVDIDRKLKETLEEDLKIDHSRELLEDLKEYDRILYICDNAGEILFDKILLEELKEYCEVVASVKGGPILNDATLEDARYVGLDKVVKVVTTGCDVIGVNLEESSEEFLKEFKRADIIIAKGMGNFESLTEYSIDKPVYYIFKAKCLPVAQFIDVEVGDNILLKKLQK
;
A
#
# COMPACT_ATOMS: atom_id res chain seq x y z
N MET A 1 5.56 7.50 -12.95
CA MET A 1 5.76 8.93 -12.70
C MET A 1 7.18 9.09 -12.20
N LYS A 2 7.87 10.18 -12.56
CA LYS A 2 9.26 10.38 -12.13
C LYS A 2 9.34 11.22 -10.86
N ILE A 3 10.45 11.12 -10.14
CA ILE A 3 10.69 11.90 -8.93
C ILE A 3 10.56 13.41 -9.18
N LYS A 4 10.29 14.15 -8.10
CA LYS A 4 10.33 15.62 -8.03
C LYS A 4 11.37 16.06 -7.00
N PRO A 5 11.83 17.33 -7.01
CA PRO A 5 12.81 17.84 -6.05
C PRO A 5 12.51 17.51 -4.58
N GLU A 6 11.22 17.57 -4.20
CA GLU A 6 10.76 17.32 -2.83
C GLU A 6 10.90 15.85 -2.40
N CYS A 7 11.05 14.92 -3.35
CA CYS A 7 11.30 13.51 -3.07
C CYS A 7 12.61 13.31 -2.27
N ALA A 8 13.58 14.24 -2.37
CA ALA A 8 14.80 14.22 -1.56
C ALA A 8 14.50 14.27 -0.05
N ILE A 9 13.52 15.09 0.36
CA ILE A 9 13.12 15.21 1.76
C ILE A 9 12.47 13.91 2.23
N CYS A 10 11.58 13.34 1.40
CA CYS A 10 10.87 12.11 1.72
C CYS A 10 11.83 10.94 1.95
N ILE A 11 12.78 10.72 1.03
CA ILE A 11 13.68 9.57 1.12
C ILE A 11 14.66 9.69 2.31
N VAL A 12 15.15 10.90 2.61
CA VAL A 12 16.00 11.11 3.78
C VAL A 12 15.22 10.86 5.07
N ARG A 13 13.97 11.33 5.16
CA ARG A 13 13.10 11.06 6.32
C ARG A 13 12.87 9.56 6.51
N GLN A 14 12.55 8.82 5.45
CA GLN A 14 12.40 7.36 5.53
C GLN A 14 13.66 6.66 6.05
N VAL A 15 14.85 7.09 5.63
CA VAL A 15 16.12 6.53 6.14
C VAL A 15 16.28 6.80 7.64
N VAL A 16 15.99 8.02 8.09
CA VAL A 16 16.04 8.38 9.53
C VAL A 16 15.06 7.51 10.33
N ASP A 17 13.84 7.34 9.85
CA ASP A 17 12.82 6.54 10.53
C ASP A 17 13.23 5.06 10.59
N ALA A 18 13.69 4.47 9.48
CA ALA A 18 14.19 3.10 9.45
C ALA A 18 15.39 2.91 10.41
N VAL A 19 16.31 3.88 10.47
CA VAL A 19 17.47 3.83 11.36
C VAL A 19 17.08 3.85 12.85
N LYS A 20 16.02 4.58 13.23
CA LYS A 20 15.49 4.60 14.61
C LYS A 20 14.88 3.26 15.04
N GLU A 21 14.42 2.47 14.09
CA GLU A 21 13.95 1.10 14.32
C GLU A 21 15.12 0.09 14.36
N ILE A 22 16.25 0.42 13.74
CA ILE A 22 17.46 -0.42 13.76
C ILE A 22 18.24 -0.25 15.07
N SER A 23 18.44 0.98 15.56
CA SER A 23 19.26 1.26 16.75
C SER A 23 18.76 2.46 17.55
N LYS A 24 18.98 2.43 18.87
CA LYS A 24 18.74 3.58 19.77
C LYS A 24 20.01 4.39 20.06
N GLU A 25 21.18 3.93 19.62
CA GLU A 25 22.46 4.62 19.83
C GLU A 25 22.70 5.68 18.74
N GLU A 26 22.76 6.96 19.11
CA GLU A 26 22.89 8.07 18.16
C GLU A 26 24.13 7.94 17.26
N GLU A 27 25.27 7.49 17.80
CA GLU A 27 26.49 7.29 17.00
C GLU A 27 26.28 6.30 15.84
N VAL A 28 25.60 5.18 16.12
CA VAL A 28 25.22 4.20 15.11
C VAL A 28 24.24 4.81 14.12
N GLN A 29 23.27 5.60 14.61
CA GLN A 29 22.29 6.25 13.74
C GLN A 29 22.96 7.22 12.75
N PHE A 30 23.83 8.12 13.24
CA PHE A 30 24.59 9.05 12.39
C PHE A 30 25.43 8.31 11.35
N LYS A 31 26.10 7.23 11.74
CA LYS A 31 26.90 6.41 10.83
C LYS A 31 26.06 5.78 9.71
N LEU A 32 24.91 5.18 10.05
CA LEU A 32 24.02 4.55 9.07
C LEU A 32 23.38 5.58 8.13
N ILE A 33 22.88 6.69 8.67
CA ILE A 33 22.28 7.77 7.87
C ILE A 33 23.33 8.35 6.91
N SER A 34 24.50 8.74 7.42
CA SER A 34 25.58 9.31 6.60
C SER A 34 26.03 8.36 5.48
N SER A 35 26.17 7.07 5.78
CA SER A 35 26.50 6.05 4.79
C SER A 35 25.40 5.92 3.71
N THR A 36 24.14 6.03 4.11
CA THR A 36 22.98 5.90 3.22
C THR A 36 22.78 7.14 2.33
N LEU A 37 23.12 8.35 2.80
CA LEU A 37 23.12 9.57 1.97
C LEU A 37 23.99 9.41 0.72
N SER A 38 25.10 8.66 0.81
CA SER A 38 25.95 8.35 -0.35
C SER A 38 25.26 7.45 -1.38
N CYS A 39 24.35 6.57 -0.95
CA CYS A 39 23.51 5.78 -1.84
C CYS A 39 22.44 6.66 -2.50
N ILE A 40 21.73 7.48 -1.71
CA ILE A 40 20.73 8.43 -2.23
C ILE A 40 21.33 9.31 -3.32
N LYS A 41 22.52 9.87 -3.11
CA LYS A 41 23.23 10.68 -4.11
C LYS A 41 23.40 9.99 -5.47
N LYS A 42 23.55 8.66 -5.49
CA LYS A 42 23.76 7.88 -6.73
C LYS A 42 22.46 7.60 -7.48
N VAL A 43 21.37 7.34 -6.75
CA VAL A 43 20.08 6.92 -7.34
C VAL A 43 19.10 8.06 -7.52
N TYR A 44 19.35 9.22 -6.91
CA TYR A 44 18.52 10.40 -7.03
C TYR A 44 18.80 11.14 -8.33
N GLY A 45 17.89 11.02 -9.30
CA GLY A 45 18.00 11.67 -10.62
C GLY A 45 16.64 11.81 -11.31
N PRO A 46 16.51 12.69 -12.32
CA PRO A 46 15.22 13.05 -12.92
C PRO A 46 14.47 11.87 -13.56
N ASP A 47 15.16 10.81 -13.95
CA ASP A 47 14.56 9.61 -14.54
C ASP A 47 14.20 8.53 -13.50
N ALA A 48 14.53 8.75 -12.23
CA ALA A 48 14.25 7.82 -11.17
C ALA A 48 12.74 7.72 -10.91
N VAL A 49 12.32 6.51 -10.56
CA VAL A 49 10.97 6.20 -10.08
C VAL A 49 11.04 6.20 -8.55
N PRO A 50 10.18 6.96 -7.84
CA PRO A 50 10.35 7.14 -6.40
C PRO A 50 10.35 5.82 -5.63
N ALA A 51 9.43 4.89 -5.96
CA ALA A 51 9.37 3.55 -5.40
C ALA A 51 10.68 2.74 -5.59
N TRP A 52 11.23 2.71 -6.81
CA TRP A 52 12.46 1.95 -7.09
C TRP A 52 13.72 2.61 -6.51
N MET A 53 13.78 3.95 -6.50
CA MET A 53 14.81 4.68 -5.77
C MET A 53 14.78 4.35 -4.28
N GLY A 54 13.59 4.33 -3.67
CA GLY A 54 13.42 3.94 -2.27
C GLY A 54 13.86 2.49 -2.03
N THR A 55 13.55 1.59 -2.94
CA THR A 55 13.97 0.18 -2.88
C THR A 55 15.50 0.05 -2.79
N GLU A 56 16.24 0.70 -3.70
CA GLU A 56 17.70 0.68 -3.69
C GLU A 56 18.29 1.22 -2.38
N VAL A 57 17.74 2.34 -1.89
CA VAL A 57 18.19 2.99 -0.66
C VAL A 57 17.95 2.10 0.56
N HIS A 58 16.76 1.50 0.68
CA HIS A 58 16.42 0.62 1.81
C HIS A 58 17.14 -0.72 1.75
N ARG A 59 17.35 -1.30 0.56
CA ARG A 59 18.21 -2.49 0.38
C ARG A 59 19.65 -2.20 0.81
N TYR A 60 20.18 -1.04 0.45
CA TYR A 60 21.51 -0.61 0.91
C TYR A 60 21.56 -0.45 2.43
N LEU A 61 20.57 0.22 3.04
CA LEU A 61 20.48 0.38 4.49
C LEU A 61 20.43 -0.97 5.22
N LYS A 62 19.58 -1.91 4.77
CA LYS A 62 19.52 -3.29 5.31
C LYS A 62 20.88 -3.99 5.24
N LYS A 63 21.59 -3.84 4.11
CA LYS A 63 22.93 -4.43 3.92
C LYS A 63 23.95 -3.87 4.91
N ILE A 64 24.04 -2.55 5.09
CA ILE A 64 25.07 -1.94 5.94
C ILE A 64 24.75 -2.04 7.44
N SER A 65 23.48 -2.15 7.80
CA SER A 65 23.04 -2.32 9.19
C SER A 65 23.07 -3.78 9.65
N GLY A 66 22.99 -4.73 8.73
CA GLY A 66 22.81 -6.15 9.04
C GLY A 66 21.40 -6.53 9.50
N ASN A 67 20.47 -5.56 9.57
CA ASN A 67 19.07 -5.80 9.90
C ASN A 67 18.26 -6.01 8.62
N ARG A 68 17.68 -7.21 8.46
CA ARG A 68 16.92 -7.59 7.25
C ARG A 68 15.46 -7.12 7.25
N ASP A 69 14.90 -6.76 8.41
CA ASP A 69 13.52 -6.29 8.55
C ASP A 69 13.44 -5.23 9.67
N PRO A 70 13.86 -3.98 9.40
CA PRO A 70 13.78 -2.90 10.38
C PRO A 70 12.37 -2.65 10.92
N TYR A 71 11.33 -2.92 10.14
CA TYR A 71 9.94 -2.55 10.45
C TYR A 71 9.15 -3.68 11.10
N ARG A 72 9.78 -4.84 11.38
CA ARG A 72 9.09 -6.03 11.90
C ARG A 72 8.16 -5.73 13.08
N TYR A 73 8.69 -5.05 14.10
CA TYR A 73 7.92 -4.68 15.29
C TYR A 73 6.73 -3.77 14.98
N LEU A 74 6.91 -2.81 14.07
CA LEU A 74 5.85 -1.90 13.66
C LEU A 74 4.74 -2.63 12.90
N LYS A 75 5.09 -3.58 12.02
CA LYS A 75 4.13 -4.41 11.30
C LYS A 75 3.31 -5.29 12.25
N ASP A 76 3.97 -5.96 13.19
CA ASP A 76 3.30 -6.80 14.20
C ASP A 76 2.31 -5.98 15.05
N ARG A 77 2.72 -4.76 15.46
CA ARG A 77 1.85 -3.83 16.19
C ARG A 77 0.68 -3.35 15.34
N ALA A 78 0.92 -2.96 14.08
CA ALA A 78 -0.12 -2.49 13.17
C ALA A 78 -1.17 -3.58 12.89
N ASN A 79 -0.74 -4.81 12.64
CA ASN A 79 -1.63 -5.96 12.48
C ASN A 79 -2.51 -6.19 13.72
N LYS A 80 -1.93 -6.12 14.92
CA LYS A 80 -2.67 -6.29 16.18
C LYS A 80 -3.72 -5.19 16.38
N LEU A 81 -3.33 -3.93 16.23
CA LEU A 81 -4.22 -2.77 16.37
C LEU A 81 -5.36 -2.82 15.35
N ALA A 82 -5.07 -3.20 14.11
CA ALA A 82 -6.09 -3.39 13.09
C ALA A 82 -7.13 -4.43 13.52
N ILE A 83 -6.71 -5.58 14.07
CA ILE A 83 -7.62 -6.63 14.54
C ILE A 83 -8.51 -6.13 15.68
N GLU A 84 -7.93 -5.41 16.65
CA GLU A 84 -8.68 -4.85 17.77
C GLU A 84 -9.71 -3.80 17.30
N TYR A 85 -9.32 -2.95 16.35
CA TYR A 85 -10.22 -1.94 15.77
C TYR A 85 -11.37 -2.58 14.97
N ILE A 86 -11.09 -3.51 14.05
CA ILE A 86 -12.15 -4.15 13.26
C ILE A 86 -13.16 -4.87 14.15
N LYS A 87 -12.71 -5.49 15.26
CA LYS A 87 -13.60 -6.07 16.26
C LYS A 87 -14.48 -5.02 16.94
N SER A 88 -13.95 -3.84 17.26
CA SER A 88 -14.71 -2.79 17.92
C SER A 88 -15.79 -2.17 17.02
N ILE A 89 -15.62 -2.21 15.70
CA ILE A 89 -16.58 -1.65 14.73
C ILE A 89 -17.42 -2.71 13.99
N GLU A 90 -17.32 -3.99 14.35
CA GLU A 90 -17.95 -5.10 13.61
C GLU A 90 -19.46 -4.93 13.43
N GLU A 91 -20.17 -4.49 14.48
CA GLU A 91 -21.61 -4.22 14.41
C GLU A 91 -21.96 -3.06 13.47
N SER A 92 -21.10 -2.04 13.41
CA SER A 92 -21.27 -0.91 12.50
C SER A 92 -21.04 -1.33 11.05
N LEU A 93 -20.06 -2.21 10.79
CA LEU A 93 -19.81 -2.78 9.47
C LEU A 93 -21.03 -3.56 8.95
N LYS A 94 -21.68 -4.36 9.81
CA LYS A 94 -22.87 -5.15 9.44
C LYS A 94 -24.03 -4.31 8.91
N LYS A 95 -24.16 -3.05 9.35
CA LYS A 95 -25.22 -2.13 8.87
C LYS A 95 -25.06 -1.79 7.40
N TYR A 96 -23.83 -1.81 6.87
CA TYR A 96 -23.57 -1.52 5.46
C TYR A 96 -23.89 -2.69 4.55
N ASN A 97 -23.98 -3.93 5.05
CA ASN A 97 -24.25 -5.12 4.22
C ASN A 97 -25.60 -5.06 3.47
N TYR A 98 -26.56 -4.27 3.96
CA TYR A 98 -27.89 -4.12 3.35
C TYR A 98 -28.02 -2.90 2.44
N LYS A 99 -26.94 -2.13 2.24
CA LYS A 99 -26.94 -0.97 1.33
C LYS A 99 -26.90 -1.41 -0.14
N PRO A 100 -27.30 -0.54 -1.09
CA PRO A 100 -27.12 -0.79 -2.52
C PRO A 100 -25.66 -1.14 -2.87
N PRO A 101 -25.40 -2.00 -3.87
CA PRO A 101 -24.05 -2.48 -4.20
C PRO A 101 -22.98 -1.39 -4.33
N LEU A 102 -23.31 -0.28 -4.99
CA LEU A 102 -22.40 0.84 -5.16
C LEU A 102 -22.03 1.51 -3.82
N GLU A 103 -23.00 1.69 -2.92
CA GLU A 103 -22.76 2.28 -1.60
C GLU A 103 -21.90 1.36 -0.73
N ARG A 104 -22.12 0.04 -0.79
CA ARG A 104 -21.28 -0.94 -0.09
C ARG A 104 -19.85 -0.91 -0.58
N LEU A 105 -19.67 -0.94 -1.90
CA LEU A 105 -18.35 -0.90 -2.53
C LEU A 105 -17.60 0.38 -2.15
N ARG A 106 -18.24 1.55 -2.28
CA ARG A 106 -17.66 2.85 -1.89
C ARG A 106 -17.23 2.88 -0.43
N TYR A 107 -18.09 2.39 0.47
CA TYR A 107 -17.77 2.34 1.90
C TYR A 107 -16.56 1.45 2.18
N LYS A 108 -16.50 0.24 1.59
CA LYS A 108 -15.38 -0.68 1.77
C LYS A 108 -14.08 -0.17 1.15
N ILE A 109 -14.16 0.60 0.06
CA ILE A 109 -12.99 1.30 -0.51
C ILE A 109 -12.48 2.38 0.43
N LYS A 110 -13.37 3.23 0.96
CA LYS A 110 -13.00 4.23 1.97
C LYS A 110 -12.39 3.57 3.21
N LEU A 111 -12.94 2.45 3.65
CA LEU A 111 -12.40 1.66 4.76
C LEU A 111 -11.00 1.10 4.46
N ALA A 112 -10.76 0.61 3.24
CA ALA A 112 -9.45 0.16 2.79
C ALA A 112 -8.43 1.30 2.69
N ILE A 113 -8.85 2.53 2.37
CA ILE A 113 -7.99 3.73 2.42
C ILE A 113 -7.69 4.12 3.88
N ALA A 114 -8.72 4.09 4.73
CA ALA A 114 -8.63 4.43 6.13
C ALA A 114 -7.66 3.50 6.88
N GLY A 115 -7.55 2.22 6.49
CA GLY A 115 -6.58 1.28 7.09
C GLY A 115 -5.13 1.78 7.12
N ASN A 116 -4.74 2.65 6.18
CA ASN A 116 -3.41 3.26 6.12
C ASN A 116 -3.16 4.30 7.25
N VAL A 117 -4.19 4.65 8.04
CA VAL A 117 -4.08 5.43 9.28
C VAL A 117 -3.47 4.60 10.41
N ILE A 118 -3.56 3.26 10.38
CA ILE A 118 -3.04 2.44 11.48
C ILE A 118 -1.50 2.43 11.53
N ASP A 119 -0.86 2.90 10.46
CA ASP A 119 0.59 3.01 10.30
C ASP A 119 1.25 4.20 11.03
N PHE A 120 0.56 4.95 11.90
CA PHE A 120 1.10 6.18 12.52
C PHE A 120 2.22 5.98 13.58
N GLY A 121 2.99 4.89 13.50
CA GLY A 121 4.23 4.72 14.25
C GLY A 121 4.05 4.57 15.77
N PRO A 122 5.17 4.43 16.51
CA PRO A 122 5.13 3.97 17.89
C PRO A 122 4.51 4.96 18.90
N TYR A 123 4.28 6.21 18.51
CA TYR A 123 3.84 7.30 19.38
C TYR A 123 2.36 7.66 19.28
N SER A 124 1.59 6.98 18.42
CA SER A 124 0.15 7.23 18.28
C SER A 124 -0.67 6.57 19.38
N THR A 125 -1.63 7.31 19.94
CA THR A 125 -2.60 6.78 20.93
C THR A 125 -3.78 6.13 20.23
N ASP A 126 -4.48 5.22 20.93
CA ASP A 126 -5.69 4.57 20.39
C ASP A 126 -6.78 5.60 20.02
N VAL A 127 -6.90 6.68 20.79
CA VAL A 127 -7.84 7.79 20.55
C VAL A 127 -7.51 8.53 19.24
N ASP A 128 -6.24 8.68 18.90
CA ASP A 128 -5.82 9.32 17.65
C ASP A 128 -6.13 8.46 16.43
N ILE A 129 -6.03 7.14 16.57
CA ILE A 129 -6.33 6.17 15.50
C ILE A 129 -7.84 6.18 15.20
N ASP A 130 -8.68 6.05 16.24
CA ASP A 130 -10.14 6.06 16.11
C ASP A 130 -10.66 7.33 15.44
N ARG A 131 -10.16 8.50 15.88
CA ARG A 131 -10.56 9.80 15.31
C ARG A 131 -10.19 9.89 13.84
N LYS A 132 -8.94 9.61 13.48
CA LYS A 132 -8.46 9.72 12.09
C LYS A 132 -9.13 8.72 11.15
N LEU A 133 -9.45 7.52 11.65
CA LEU A 133 -10.21 6.53 10.90
C LEU A 133 -11.62 7.05 10.60
N LYS A 134 -12.31 7.61 11.60
CA LYS A 134 -13.64 8.21 11.41
C LYS A 134 -13.60 9.39 10.44
N GLU A 135 -12.64 10.31 10.61
CA GLU A 135 -12.44 11.44 9.69
C GLU A 135 -12.26 10.94 8.25
N THR A 136 -11.40 9.93 8.03
CA THR A 136 -11.18 9.36 6.69
C THR A 136 -12.44 8.65 6.13
N LEU A 137 -13.24 8.02 7.00
CA LEU A 137 -14.51 7.40 6.60
C LEU A 137 -15.62 8.43 6.34
N GLU A 138 -15.52 9.64 6.87
CA GLU A 138 -16.46 10.74 6.60
C GLU A 138 -16.07 11.52 5.33
N GLU A 139 -14.77 11.69 5.07
CA GLU A 139 -14.23 12.31 3.85
C GLU A 139 -14.67 11.60 2.55
N ASP A 140 -15.12 12.34 1.55
CA ASP A 140 -15.46 11.76 0.25
C ASP A 140 -14.22 11.30 -0.55
N LEU A 141 -14.47 10.44 -1.54
CA LEU A 141 -13.48 10.13 -2.57
C LEU A 141 -13.40 11.34 -3.52
N LYS A 142 -12.26 12.05 -3.54
CA LYS A 142 -12.06 13.20 -4.43
C LYS A 142 -12.13 12.79 -5.90
N ILE A 143 -11.48 11.68 -6.21
CA ILE A 143 -11.64 10.96 -7.47
C ILE A 143 -12.37 9.67 -7.11
N ASP A 144 -13.57 9.49 -7.66
CA ASP A 144 -14.45 8.37 -7.36
C ASP A 144 -14.85 7.62 -8.62
N HIS A 145 -14.02 6.65 -9.03
CA HIS A 145 -14.36 5.73 -10.12
C HIS A 145 -15.02 4.42 -9.65
N SER A 146 -15.82 4.48 -8.57
CA SER A 146 -16.45 3.28 -8.00
C SER A 146 -17.60 2.73 -8.83
N ARG A 147 -18.24 3.58 -9.65
CA ARG A 147 -19.27 3.12 -10.59
C ARG A 147 -18.65 2.30 -11.69
N GLU A 148 -17.57 2.81 -12.27
CA GLU A 148 -16.77 2.16 -13.29
C GLU A 148 -16.19 0.87 -12.73
N LEU A 149 -15.69 0.86 -11.49
CA LEU A 149 -15.25 -0.39 -10.86
C LEU A 149 -16.41 -1.38 -10.74
N LEU A 150 -17.58 -0.96 -10.26
CA LEU A 150 -18.74 -1.85 -10.13
C LEU A 150 -19.25 -2.40 -11.48
N GLU A 151 -19.12 -1.62 -12.55
CA GLU A 151 -19.45 -2.05 -13.91
C GLU A 151 -18.44 -3.08 -14.41
N ASP A 152 -17.14 -2.78 -14.32
CA ASP A 152 -16.07 -3.72 -14.67
C ASP A 152 -16.19 -5.04 -13.87
N LEU A 153 -16.51 -4.98 -12.57
CA LEU A 153 -16.72 -6.16 -11.73
C LEU A 153 -17.83 -7.10 -12.23
N LYS A 154 -18.79 -6.60 -13.02
CA LYS A 154 -19.87 -7.42 -13.60
C LYS A 154 -19.52 -7.99 -14.97
N GLU A 155 -18.48 -7.46 -15.60
CA GLU A 155 -18.05 -7.83 -16.95
C GLU A 155 -16.86 -8.80 -16.93
N TYR A 156 -15.97 -8.64 -15.95
CA TYR A 156 -14.70 -9.38 -15.88
C TYR A 156 -14.69 -10.44 -14.78
N ASP A 157 -13.88 -11.49 -14.99
CA ASP A 157 -13.89 -12.69 -14.15
C ASP A 157 -12.72 -12.76 -13.16
N ARG A 158 -11.66 -11.97 -13.33
CA ARG A 158 -10.42 -12.09 -12.52
C ARG A 158 -9.83 -10.75 -12.10
N ILE A 159 -9.59 -10.62 -10.79
CA ILE A 159 -8.85 -9.50 -10.18
C ILE A 159 -7.50 -9.97 -9.64
N LEU A 160 -6.45 -9.20 -9.94
CA LEU A 160 -5.24 -9.16 -9.13
C LEU A 160 -5.29 -7.93 -8.21
N TYR A 161 -5.33 -8.17 -6.90
CA TYR A 161 -5.30 -7.14 -5.88
C TYR A 161 -3.90 -7.03 -5.27
N ILE A 162 -3.23 -5.91 -5.48
CA ILE A 162 -1.86 -5.67 -5.01
C ILE A 162 -1.92 -4.88 -3.72
N CYS A 163 -1.61 -5.55 -2.61
CA CYS A 163 -1.59 -4.97 -1.26
C CYS A 163 -0.42 -3.98 -1.07
N ASP A 164 -0.54 -3.16 -0.02
CA ASP A 164 0.48 -2.20 0.41
C ASP A 164 1.01 -2.61 1.80
N ASN A 165 0.50 -2.01 2.89
CA ASN A 165 1.08 -2.12 4.23
C ASN A 165 0.51 -3.24 5.10
N ALA A 166 1.31 -3.74 6.04
CA ALA A 166 0.81 -4.51 7.17
C ALA A 166 -0.15 -3.65 8.03
N GLY A 167 -1.10 -4.29 8.71
CA GLY A 167 -2.24 -3.61 9.35
C GLY A 167 -3.32 -3.21 8.35
N GLU A 168 -2.97 -2.50 7.27
CA GLU A 168 -3.90 -2.09 6.20
C GLU A 168 -4.57 -3.30 5.52
N ILE A 169 -3.83 -4.40 5.32
CA ILE A 169 -4.35 -5.62 4.70
C ILE A 169 -5.55 -6.27 5.42
N LEU A 170 -5.78 -5.95 6.69
CA LEU A 170 -7.01 -6.40 7.37
C LEU A 170 -8.24 -5.61 6.89
N PHE A 171 -8.08 -4.34 6.55
CA PHE A 171 -9.15 -3.52 5.95
C PHE A 171 -9.36 -3.94 4.50
N ASP A 172 -8.26 -4.23 3.78
CA ASP A 172 -8.33 -4.80 2.43
C ASP A 172 -9.12 -6.10 2.41
N LYS A 173 -8.95 -6.97 3.42
CA LYS A 173 -9.73 -8.21 3.54
C LYS A 173 -11.24 -7.97 3.46
N ILE A 174 -11.75 -6.91 4.09
CA ILE A 174 -13.19 -6.57 4.07
C ILE A 174 -13.65 -6.13 2.67
N LEU A 175 -12.79 -5.39 1.95
CA LEU A 175 -13.05 -5.05 0.55
C LEU A 175 -13.00 -6.29 -0.34
N LEU A 176 -12.00 -7.15 -0.16
CA LEU A 176 -11.82 -8.39 -0.91
C LEU A 176 -12.99 -9.36 -0.70
N GLU A 177 -13.60 -9.38 0.48
CA GLU A 177 -14.86 -10.09 0.76
C GLU A 177 -16.04 -9.56 -0.05
N GLU A 178 -16.09 -8.27 -0.44
CA GLU A 178 -17.09 -7.77 -1.41
C GLU A 178 -16.72 -8.18 -2.84
N LEU A 179 -15.45 -8.02 -3.23
CA LEU A 179 -15.01 -8.23 -4.60
C LEU A 179 -15.19 -9.68 -5.06
N LYS A 180 -14.96 -10.65 -4.17
CA LYS A 180 -15.10 -12.08 -4.45
C LYS A 180 -16.54 -12.54 -4.74
N GLU A 181 -17.53 -11.73 -4.39
CA GLU A 181 -18.93 -12.01 -4.74
C GLU A 181 -19.22 -11.75 -6.23
N TYR A 182 -18.32 -11.02 -6.92
CA TYR A 182 -18.44 -10.71 -8.33
C TYR A 182 -17.53 -11.58 -9.20
N CYS A 183 -16.29 -11.84 -8.78
CA CYS A 183 -15.28 -12.50 -9.62
C CYS A 183 -14.17 -13.21 -8.81
N GLU A 184 -13.29 -13.96 -9.48
CA GLU A 184 -12.12 -14.60 -8.86
C GLU A 184 -11.11 -13.53 -8.43
N VAL A 185 -10.70 -13.55 -7.16
CA VAL A 185 -9.73 -12.58 -6.63
C VAL A 185 -8.46 -13.27 -6.14
N VAL A 186 -7.32 -12.80 -6.61
CA VAL A 186 -5.99 -13.14 -6.10
C VAL A 186 -5.38 -11.90 -5.48
N ALA A 187 -4.96 -11.97 -4.22
CA ALA A 187 -4.20 -10.91 -3.58
C ALA A 187 -2.69 -11.17 -3.71
N SER A 188 -1.89 -10.12 -3.83
CA SER A 188 -0.44 -10.20 -3.80
C SER A 188 0.15 -9.33 -2.70
N VAL A 189 1.09 -9.91 -1.96
CA VAL A 189 1.92 -9.24 -0.95
C VAL A 189 3.39 -9.29 -1.35
N LYS A 190 4.30 -8.64 -0.61
CA LYS A 190 5.74 -8.66 -0.94
C LYS A 190 6.35 -10.04 -0.69
N GLY A 191 7.36 -10.38 -1.50
CA GLY A 191 8.16 -11.59 -1.33
C GLY A 191 9.17 -11.51 -0.18
N GLY A 192 9.56 -10.30 0.22
CA GLY A 192 10.41 -10.07 1.38
C GLY A 192 10.16 -8.71 2.03
N PRO A 193 10.70 -8.48 3.25
CA PRO A 193 10.47 -7.24 3.98
C PRO A 193 11.08 -6.03 3.28
N ILE A 194 10.25 -5.02 3.05
CA ILE A 194 10.64 -3.70 2.55
C ILE A 194 9.70 -2.69 3.19
N LEU A 195 10.25 -1.74 3.94
CA LEU A 195 9.44 -0.85 4.79
C LEU A 195 8.42 -1.65 5.63
N ASN A 196 7.24 -1.11 5.82
CA ASN A 196 6.10 -1.71 6.49
C ASN A 196 5.17 -2.49 5.53
N ASP A 197 5.58 -2.72 4.28
CA ASP A 197 4.79 -3.47 3.31
C ASP A 197 4.47 -4.89 3.83
N ALA A 198 3.24 -5.32 3.55
CA ALA A 198 2.75 -6.62 3.94
C ALA A 198 3.50 -7.74 3.22
N THR A 199 3.80 -8.80 3.97
CA THR A 199 4.37 -10.06 3.48
C THR A 199 3.37 -11.20 3.63
N LEU A 200 3.73 -12.40 3.17
CA LEU A 200 2.89 -13.59 3.35
C LEU A 200 2.62 -13.92 4.83
N GLU A 201 3.55 -13.58 5.72
CA GLU A 201 3.36 -13.76 7.16
C GLU A 201 2.26 -12.83 7.70
N ASP A 202 2.28 -11.57 7.29
CA ASP A 202 1.26 -10.57 7.65
C ASP A 202 -0.12 -11.01 7.13
N ALA A 203 -0.20 -11.48 5.88
CA ALA A 203 -1.44 -11.98 5.28
C ALA A 203 -2.04 -13.17 6.04
N ARG A 204 -1.19 -14.11 6.49
CA ARG A 204 -1.61 -15.26 7.32
C ARG A 204 -2.07 -14.80 8.70
N TYR A 205 -1.36 -13.85 9.30
CA TYR A 205 -1.67 -13.34 10.64
C TYR A 205 -3.07 -12.72 10.70
N VAL A 206 -3.44 -11.90 9.72
CA VAL A 206 -4.78 -11.28 9.63
C VAL A 206 -5.84 -12.21 9.01
N GLY A 207 -5.42 -13.42 8.58
CA GLY A 207 -6.28 -14.42 7.95
C GLY A 207 -6.86 -13.96 6.61
N LEU A 208 -6.05 -13.25 5.80
CA LEU A 208 -6.39 -12.86 4.44
C LEU A 208 -6.34 -14.06 3.48
N ASP A 209 -5.39 -14.97 3.70
CA ASP A 209 -5.20 -16.24 2.97
C ASP A 209 -6.36 -17.22 3.12
N LYS A 210 -7.26 -16.96 4.08
CA LYS A 210 -8.52 -17.72 4.26
C LYS A 210 -9.68 -17.17 3.41
N VAL A 211 -9.54 -15.97 2.87
CA VAL A 211 -10.60 -15.30 2.08
C VAL A 211 -10.36 -15.44 0.59
N VAL A 212 -9.10 -15.23 0.17
CA VAL A 212 -8.65 -15.24 -1.23
C VAL A 212 -7.31 -15.97 -1.35
N LYS A 213 -6.96 -16.41 -2.57
CA LYS A 213 -5.60 -16.88 -2.86
C LYS A 213 -4.63 -15.71 -2.65
N VAL A 214 -3.54 -15.94 -1.91
CA VAL A 214 -2.47 -14.96 -1.71
C VAL A 214 -1.19 -15.46 -2.39
N VAL A 215 -0.65 -14.67 -3.31
CA VAL A 215 0.67 -14.88 -3.94
C VAL A 215 1.65 -13.82 -3.45
N THR A 216 2.94 -13.99 -3.75
CA THR A 216 3.94 -12.96 -3.44
C THR A 216 4.53 -12.38 -4.72
N THR A 217 4.90 -11.11 -4.70
CA THR A 217 5.69 -10.49 -5.79
C THR A 217 7.04 -11.19 -5.98
N GLY A 218 7.50 -11.99 -5.01
CA GLY A 218 8.78 -12.70 -5.07
C GLY A 218 10.01 -11.84 -4.76
N CYS A 219 9.82 -10.55 -4.53
CA CYS A 219 10.89 -9.59 -4.30
C CYS A 219 10.56 -8.63 -3.15
N ASP A 220 11.58 -7.94 -2.65
CA ASP A 220 11.53 -6.91 -1.61
C ASP A 220 11.61 -5.49 -2.23
N VAL A 221 10.70 -5.22 -3.17
CA VAL A 221 10.60 -3.95 -3.92
C VAL A 221 9.40 -3.13 -3.43
N ILE A 222 9.60 -1.83 -3.21
CA ILE A 222 8.50 -0.88 -2.98
C ILE A 222 7.69 -0.76 -4.29
N GLY A 223 6.38 -0.92 -4.19
CA GLY A 223 5.53 -0.97 -5.38
C GLY A 223 5.70 -2.28 -6.16
N VAL A 224 5.68 -2.21 -7.48
CA VAL A 224 5.84 -3.35 -8.39
C VAL A 224 7.04 -3.12 -9.30
N ASN A 225 7.86 -4.14 -9.47
CA ASN A 225 8.88 -4.20 -10.52
C ASN A 225 8.69 -5.54 -11.23
N LEU A 226 8.13 -5.51 -12.44
CA LEU A 226 7.79 -6.73 -13.19
C LEU A 226 9.05 -7.52 -13.56
N GLU A 227 10.18 -6.86 -13.78
CA GLU A 227 11.45 -7.48 -14.12
C GLU A 227 12.07 -8.26 -12.94
N GLU A 228 11.79 -7.86 -11.69
CA GLU A 228 12.24 -8.57 -10.48
C GLU A 228 11.18 -9.52 -9.90
N SER A 229 9.97 -9.53 -10.45
CA SER A 229 8.86 -10.28 -9.88
C SER A 229 8.94 -11.78 -10.16
N SER A 230 8.38 -12.59 -9.25
CA SER A 230 8.30 -14.04 -9.41
C SER A 230 7.46 -14.44 -10.63
N GLU A 231 7.77 -15.61 -11.20
CA GLU A 231 6.96 -16.20 -12.26
C GLU A 231 5.49 -16.41 -11.84
N GLU A 232 5.25 -16.75 -10.57
CA GLU A 232 3.90 -16.91 -10.04
C GLU A 232 3.13 -15.58 -10.07
N PHE A 233 3.73 -14.49 -9.59
CA PHE A 233 3.11 -13.18 -9.64
C PHE A 233 2.86 -12.72 -11.08
N LEU A 234 3.86 -12.86 -11.96
CA LEU A 234 3.74 -12.47 -13.37
C LEU A 234 2.64 -13.24 -14.08
N LYS A 235 2.44 -14.52 -13.75
CA LYS A 235 1.34 -15.33 -14.27
C LYS A 235 -0.02 -14.77 -13.83
N GLU A 236 -0.20 -14.43 -12.56
CA GLU A 236 -1.47 -13.86 -12.10
C GLU A 236 -1.68 -12.43 -12.63
N PHE A 237 -0.62 -11.62 -12.72
CA PHE A 237 -0.66 -10.29 -13.33
C PHE A 237 -1.11 -10.34 -14.80
N LYS A 238 -0.60 -11.30 -15.56
CA LYS A 238 -0.99 -11.51 -16.96
C LYS A 238 -2.43 -12.04 -17.08
N ARG A 239 -2.86 -12.94 -16.19
CA ARG A 239 -4.18 -13.59 -16.24
C ARG A 239 -5.32 -12.73 -15.70
N ALA A 240 -5.02 -11.75 -14.84
CA ALA A 240 -6.04 -10.86 -14.32
C ALA A 240 -6.67 -10.02 -15.43
N ASP A 241 -7.97 -9.78 -15.34
CA ASP A 241 -8.69 -8.88 -16.24
C ASP A 241 -8.66 -7.45 -15.68
N ILE A 242 -8.67 -7.32 -14.34
CA ILE A 242 -8.57 -6.06 -13.62
C ILE A 242 -7.40 -6.14 -12.63
N ILE A 243 -6.63 -5.06 -12.53
CA ILE A 243 -5.66 -4.87 -11.44
C ILE A 243 -6.19 -3.81 -10.48
N ILE A 244 -6.19 -4.11 -9.18
CA ILE A 244 -6.47 -3.13 -8.12
C ILE A 244 -5.20 -2.99 -7.30
N ALA A 245 -4.63 -1.79 -7.23
CA ALA A 245 -3.36 -1.52 -6.57
C ALA A 245 -3.54 -0.55 -5.40
N LYS A 246 -3.13 -0.97 -4.20
CA LYS A 246 -3.13 -0.14 -2.99
C LYS A 246 -1.88 0.70 -2.85
N GLY A 247 -2.03 1.91 -2.35
CA GLY A 247 -0.90 2.74 -1.94
C GLY A 247 -0.17 3.46 -3.07
N MET A 248 0.60 4.49 -2.68
CA MET A 248 1.32 5.34 -3.62
C MET A 248 2.51 4.61 -4.26
N GLY A 249 3.16 3.67 -3.56
CA GLY A 249 4.29 2.92 -4.12
C GLY A 249 3.89 2.07 -5.34
N ASN A 250 2.75 1.37 -5.24
CA ASN A 250 2.21 0.62 -6.38
C ASN A 250 1.75 1.58 -7.50
N PHE A 251 1.13 2.72 -7.18
CA PHE A 251 0.78 3.75 -8.18
C PHE A 251 2.01 4.30 -8.93
N GLU A 252 3.03 4.73 -8.19
CA GLU A 252 4.25 5.33 -8.73
C GLU A 252 4.98 4.39 -9.68
N SER A 253 5.05 3.11 -9.33
CA SER A 253 5.76 2.09 -10.11
C SER A 253 4.94 1.57 -11.30
N LEU A 254 3.65 1.29 -11.13
CA LEU A 254 2.79 0.78 -12.22
C LEU A 254 2.55 1.80 -13.34
N THR A 255 2.77 3.09 -13.06
CA THR A 255 2.73 4.13 -14.10
C THR A 255 3.89 4.05 -15.10
N GLU A 256 4.94 3.27 -14.81
CA GLU A 256 6.06 3.03 -15.74
C GLU A 256 5.74 1.97 -16.80
N TYR A 257 4.69 1.17 -16.58
CA TYR A 257 4.29 0.12 -17.50
C TYR A 257 3.08 0.53 -18.35
N SER A 258 3.11 0.09 -19.60
CA SER A 258 1.93 0.07 -20.47
C SER A 258 1.15 -1.21 -20.16
N ILE A 259 -0.03 -1.04 -19.56
CA ILE A 259 -0.88 -2.14 -19.10
C ILE A 259 -2.16 -2.07 -19.94
N ASP A 260 -2.45 -3.14 -20.67
CA ASP A 260 -3.51 -3.27 -21.66
C ASP A 260 -4.87 -3.67 -21.07
N LYS A 261 -5.06 -3.41 -19.78
CA LYS A 261 -6.25 -3.79 -19.01
C LYS A 261 -6.58 -2.74 -17.95
N PRO A 262 -7.81 -2.68 -17.43
CA PRO A 262 -8.18 -1.76 -16.36
C PRO A 262 -7.26 -1.88 -15.13
N VAL A 263 -6.75 -0.74 -14.68
CA VAL A 263 -5.99 -0.63 -13.42
C VAL A 263 -6.66 0.40 -12.53
N TYR A 264 -7.07 -0.01 -11.34
CA TYR A 264 -7.63 0.85 -10.31
C TYR A 264 -6.60 1.08 -9.22
N TYR A 265 -6.42 2.34 -8.82
CA TYR A 265 -5.56 2.71 -7.71
C TYR A 265 -6.41 3.20 -6.54
N ILE A 266 -6.14 2.67 -5.36
CA ILE A 266 -6.84 3.04 -4.12
C ILE A 266 -5.79 3.52 -3.12
N PHE A 267 -5.77 4.82 -2.83
CA PHE A 267 -4.81 5.41 -1.89
C PHE A 267 -5.28 6.77 -1.36
N LYS A 268 -4.59 7.28 -0.34
CA LYS A 268 -4.66 8.68 0.11
C LYS A 268 -3.45 9.43 -0.44
N ALA A 269 -3.64 10.61 -1.05
CA ALA A 269 -2.54 11.38 -1.61
C ALA A 269 -1.69 12.02 -0.49
N LYS A 270 -0.60 11.37 -0.07
CA LYS A 270 0.20 11.83 1.10
C LYS A 270 1.36 12.78 0.76
N CYS A 271 1.61 13.06 -0.53
CA CYS A 271 2.70 13.94 -0.92
C CYS A 271 2.34 14.82 -2.13
N LEU A 272 2.96 16.00 -2.18
CA LEU A 272 2.72 17.00 -3.22
C LEU A 272 3.01 16.48 -4.64
N PRO A 273 4.11 15.73 -4.91
CA PRO A 273 4.36 15.20 -6.25
C PRO A 273 3.25 14.30 -6.79
N VAL A 274 2.70 13.41 -5.95
CA VAL A 274 1.60 12.52 -6.34
C VAL A 274 0.33 13.34 -6.52
N ALA A 275 0.00 14.21 -5.57
CA ALA A 275 -1.21 15.04 -5.62
C ALA A 275 -1.26 15.89 -6.90
N GLN A 276 -0.16 16.56 -7.27
CA GLN A 276 -0.03 17.31 -8.52
C GLN A 276 -0.11 16.44 -9.77
N PHE A 277 0.41 15.20 -9.72
CA PHE A 277 0.42 14.30 -10.88
C PHE A 277 -0.99 13.86 -11.28
N ILE A 278 -1.94 13.82 -10.34
CA ILE A 278 -3.34 13.44 -10.57
C ILE A 278 -4.34 14.59 -10.36
N ASP A 279 -3.85 15.83 -10.21
CA ASP A 279 -4.66 17.05 -10.04
C ASP A 279 -5.62 17.03 -8.83
N VAL A 280 -5.06 16.69 -7.65
CA VAL A 280 -5.77 16.67 -6.36
C VAL A 280 -4.96 17.36 -5.26
N GLU A 281 -5.52 17.47 -4.05
CA GLU A 281 -4.85 18.02 -2.89
C GLU A 281 -4.20 16.93 -2.03
N VAL A 282 -3.18 17.32 -1.25
CA VAL A 282 -2.57 16.42 -0.26
C VAL A 282 -3.60 16.13 0.83
N GLY A 283 -3.87 14.86 1.05
CA GLY A 283 -4.91 14.40 1.98
C GLY A 283 -6.16 13.87 1.27
N ASP A 284 -6.29 14.01 -0.04
CA ASP A 284 -7.47 13.50 -0.75
C ASP A 284 -7.48 11.96 -0.82
N ASN A 285 -8.67 11.37 -0.67
CA ASN A 285 -8.91 9.93 -0.83
C ASN A 285 -9.25 9.63 -2.30
N ILE A 286 -8.57 8.64 -2.88
CA ILE A 286 -8.55 8.41 -4.33
C ILE A 286 -8.98 6.98 -4.65
N LEU A 287 -9.94 6.86 -5.57
CA LEU A 287 -10.19 5.67 -6.38
C LEU A 287 -10.07 6.06 -7.86
N LEU A 288 -8.91 5.78 -8.45
CA LEU A 288 -8.58 6.21 -9.80
C LEU A 288 -8.53 5.00 -10.75
N LYS A 289 -9.38 4.98 -11.78
CA LYS A 289 -9.20 4.10 -12.95
C LYS A 289 -8.18 4.74 -13.89
N LYS A 290 -7.11 4.02 -14.24
CA LYS A 290 -6.21 4.42 -15.32
C LYS A 290 -6.97 4.31 -16.63
N LEU A 291 -7.30 5.45 -17.23
CA LEU A 291 -7.85 5.48 -18.59
C LEU A 291 -6.74 5.03 -19.55
N GLN A 292 -7.03 4.01 -20.36
CA GLN A 292 -6.15 3.60 -21.44
C GLN A 292 -5.91 4.82 -22.35
N LYS A 293 -4.64 5.18 -22.56
CA LYS A 293 -4.25 6.13 -23.60
C LYS A 293 -3.99 5.38 -24.89
#